data_AF-A0A7X8QVN4-F1
#
_entry.id   AF-A0A7X8QVN4-F1
#
_cell.length_a   1.000
_cell.length_b   1.000
_cell.length_c   1.000
_cell.angle_alpha   90.00
_cell.angle_beta   90.00
_cell.angle_gamma   90.00
#
_symmetry.space_group_name_H-M   'P 1'
#
loop_
_entity.id
_entity.type
_entity.pdbx_description
1 polymer ?
#
loop_
_entity_poly.entity_id
_entity_poly.type
_entity_poly.pdbx_seq_one_letter_code
_entity_poly.pdbx_strand_id
1 'polypeptide(L)'
;MFKFDKEKLEEQASRIVQKSGELMESGKIRYNIAHLEREINTFKSELGHTLYKAYKDGSSAETELKVLCGKIDEKYQEIEKLQQQLDALKNKD
;
A
#
# COMPACT_ATOMS: atom_id res chain seq x y z
N MET A 1 -1.30 32.73 40.21
CA MET A 1 -0.62 31.45 40.46
C MET A 1 -1.03 30.49 39.36
N PHE A 2 -0.20 30.29 38.34
CA PHE A 2 -0.44 29.27 37.33
C PHE A 2 -0.36 27.91 38.03
N LYS A 3 -1.49 27.22 38.19
CA LYS A 3 -1.50 25.85 38.70
C LYS A 3 -0.94 24.96 37.59
N PHE A 4 0.20 24.35 37.88
CA PHE A 4 0.85 23.39 37.00
C PHE A 4 0.07 22.07 37.11
N ASP A 5 -0.91 21.87 36.21
CA ASP A 5 -1.69 20.62 36.15
C ASP A 5 -0.84 19.53 35.50
N LYS A 6 -0.08 18.80 36.33
CA LYS A 6 0.76 17.67 35.93
C LYS A 6 -0.02 16.62 35.12
N GLU A 7 -1.27 16.35 35.51
CA GLU A 7 -2.16 15.40 34.84
C GLU A 7 -2.47 15.82 33.39
N LYS A 8 -2.75 17.11 33.14
CA LYS A 8 -2.97 17.63 31.78
C LYS A 8 -1.73 17.53 30.90
N LEU A 9 -0.53 17.69 31.49
CA LEU A 9 0.73 17.52 30.77
C LEU A 9 0.99 16.06 30.42
N GLU A 10 0.70 15.13 31.33
CA GLU A 10 0.81 13.69 31.10
C GLU A 10 -0.18 13.20 30.03
N GLU A 11 -1.43 13.68 30.06
CA GLU A 11 -2.42 13.39 29.01
C GLU A 11 -2.00 13.92 27.65
N GLN A 12 -1.48 15.16 27.58
CA GLN A 12 -1.00 15.74 26.33
C GLN A 12 0.22 14.99 25.79
N ALA A 13 1.16 14.62 26.66
CA ALA A 13 2.31 13.82 26.28
C ALA A 13 1.89 12.45 25.72
N SER A 14 0.93 11.78 26.38
CA SER A 14 0.38 10.50 25.92
C SER A 14 -0.26 10.61 24.53
N ARG A 15 -1.07 11.65 24.30
CA ARG A 15 -1.70 11.90 22.98
C ARG A 15 -0.68 12.17 21.88
N ILE A 16 0.38 12.92 22.18
CA ILE A 16 1.46 13.20 21.21
C ILE A 16 2.17 11.89 20.83
N VAL A 17 2.53 11.06 21.81
CA VAL A 17 3.19 9.77 21.55
C VAL A 17 2.31 8.85 20.72
N GLN A 18 1.03 8.73 21.06
CA GLN A 18 0.07 7.93 20.30
C GLN A 18 -0.02 8.41 18.83
N LYS A 19 -0.23 9.71 18.63
CA LYS A 19 -0.36 10.30 17.29
C LYS A 19 0.91 10.15 16.46
N SER A 20 2.09 10.26 17.08
CA SER A 20 3.36 9.98 16.41
C SER A 20 3.47 8.52 15.97
N GLY A 21 3.00 7.57 16.80
CA GLY A 21 2.95 6.15 16.44
C GLY A 21 2.03 5.87 15.23
N GLU A 22 0.84 6.45 15.21
CA GLU A 22 -0.14 6.33 14.11
C GLU A 22 0.38 6.94 12.80
N LEU A 23 1.07 8.09 12.88
CA LEU A 23 1.74 8.70 11.73
C LEU A 23 2.83 7.80 11.15
N MET A 24 3.64 7.19 12.01
CA MET A 24 4.69 6.27 11.56
C MET A 24 4.09 5.04 10.88
N GLU A 25 3.06 4.44 11.47
CA GLU A 25 2.43 3.24 10.94
C GLU A 25 1.72 3.51 9.61
N SER A 26 0.95 4.60 9.53
CA SER A 26 0.32 5.03 8.27
C SER A 26 1.35 5.36 7.18
N GLY A 27 2.54 5.86 7.56
CA GLY A 27 3.67 6.08 6.66
C GLY A 27 4.19 4.78 6.04
N LYS A 28 4.38 3.73 6.84
CA LYS A 28 4.81 2.41 6.35
C LYS A 28 3.79 1.80 5.40
N ILE A 29 2.51 1.87 5.74
CA ILE A 29 1.43 1.35 4.90
C ILE A 29 1.43 2.05 3.53
N ARG A 30 1.53 3.39 3.51
CA ARG A 30 1.62 4.17 2.26
C ARG A 30 2.85 3.81 1.43
N TYR A 31 3.99 3.60 2.07
CA TYR A 31 5.21 3.14 1.39
C TYR A 31 5.01 1.77 0.73
N ASN A 32 4.39 0.82 1.43
CA ASN A 32 4.11 -0.50 0.89
C ASN A 32 3.16 -0.44 -0.30
N ILE A 33 2.09 0.36 -0.22
CA ILE A 33 1.19 0.59 -1.37
C ILE A 33 1.97 1.10 -2.58
N ALA A 34 2.80 2.13 -2.41
CA ALA A 34 3.61 2.70 -3.48
C ALA A 34 4.66 1.71 -4.04
N HIS A 35 5.09 0.73 -3.25
CA HIS A 35 5.94 -0.35 -3.72
C HIS A 35 5.14 -1.33 -4.61
N LEU A 36 3.98 -1.80 -4.13
CA LEU A 36 3.11 -2.72 -4.87
C LEU A 36 2.62 -2.10 -6.20
N GLU A 37 2.29 -0.81 -6.21
CA GLU A 37 1.92 -0.08 -7.44
C GLU A 37 3.06 -0.08 -8.48
N ARG A 38 4.32 0.02 -8.03
CA ARG A 38 5.48 -0.09 -8.92
C ARG A 38 5.64 -1.50 -9.47
N GLU A 39 5.44 -2.53 -8.66
CA GLU A 39 5.47 -3.93 -9.12
C GLU A 39 4.38 -4.20 -10.16
N ILE A 40 3.16 -3.71 -9.93
CA ILE A 40 2.06 -3.79 -10.90
C ILE A 40 2.45 -3.15 -12.23
N ASN A 41 3.07 -1.97 -12.20
CA ASN A 41 3.52 -1.30 -13.42
C ASN A 41 4.60 -2.11 -14.17
N THR A 42 5.53 -2.73 -13.44
CA THR A 42 6.51 -3.66 -14.03
C THR A 42 5.82 -4.85 -14.69
N PHE A 43 4.87 -5.51 -14.04
CA PHE A 43 4.14 -6.65 -14.62
C PHE A 43 3.28 -6.24 -15.82
N LYS A 44 2.66 -5.06 -15.80
CA LYS A 44 1.92 -4.53 -16.96
C LYS A 44 2.83 -4.26 -18.15
N SER A 45 4.04 -3.75 -17.91
CA SER A 45 5.04 -3.56 -18.95
C SER A 45 5.43 -4.92 -19.55
N GLU A 46 5.76 -5.91 -18.69
CA GLU A 46 6.11 -7.27 -19.11
C GLU A 46 4.98 -7.95 -19.89
N LEU A 47 3.73 -7.73 -19.49
CA LEU A 47 2.53 -8.22 -20.18
C LEU A 47 2.44 -7.64 -21.59
N GLY A 48 2.61 -6.33 -21.74
CA GLY A 48 2.63 -5.67 -23.04
C GLY A 48 3.76 -6.18 -23.94
N HIS A 49 4.96 -6.39 -23.39
CA HIS A 49 6.10 -6.93 -24.13
C HIS A 49 5.83 -8.37 -24.58
N THR A 50 5.29 -9.21 -23.69
CA THR A 50 4.94 -10.60 -23.97
C THR A 50 3.89 -10.70 -25.07
N LEU A 51 2.81 -9.90 -24.96
CA LEU A 51 1.75 -9.86 -25.98
C LEU A 51 2.27 -9.41 -27.34
N TYR A 52 3.07 -8.33 -27.36
CA TYR A 52 3.62 -7.81 -28.62
C TYR A 52 4.58 -8.81 -29.29
N LYS A 53 5.42 -9.49 -28.50
CA LYS A 53 6.30 -10.54 -29.01
C LYS A 53 5.50 -11.70 -29.61
N ALA A 54 4.49 -12.18 -28.90
CA ALA A 54 3.64 -13.27 -29.38
C ALA A 54 2.96 -12.92 -30.71
N TYR A 55 2.42 -11.70 -30.81
CA TYR A 55 1.86 -11.15 -32.05
C TYR A 55 2.87 -11.14 -33.20
N LYS A 56 4.09 -10.62 -32.96
CA LYS A 56 5.15 -10.54 -33.97
C LYS A 56 5.60 -11.91 -34.46
N ASP A 57 5.69 -12.86 -33.54
CA ASP A 57 6.17 -14.22 -33.80
C ASP A 57 5.05 -15.15 -34.33
N GLY A 58 3.80 -14.67 -34.40
CA GLY A 58 2.63 -15.48 -34.80
C GLY A 58 2.35 -16.63 -33.83
N SER A 59 2.73 -16.47 -32.56
CA SER A 59 2.64 -17.49 -31.51
C SER A 59 1.57 -17.12 -30.47
N SER A 60 1.20 -18.09 -29.63
CA SER A 60 0.35 -17.85 -28.45
C SER A 60 1.22 -17.63 -27.21
N ALA A 61 0.81 -16.69 -26.37
CA ALA A 61 1.38 -16.45 -25.03
C ALA A 61 0.30 -16.48 -23.93
N GLU A 62 -0.81 -17.19 -24.17
CA GLU A 62 -1.98 -17.17 -23.27
C GLU A 62 -1.62 -17.55 -21.82
N THR A 63 -0.74 -18.53 -21.65
CA THR A 63 -0.32 -19.01 -20.32
C THR A 63 0.49 -17.95 -19.58
N GLU A 64 1.47 -17.34 -20.25
CA GLU A 64 2.31 -16.29 -19.69
C GLU A 64 1.47 -15.06 -19.34
N LEU A 65 0.53 -14.68 -20.20
CA LEU A 65 -0.39 -13.57 -19.95
C LEU A 65 -1.29 -13.86 -18.75
N LYS A 66 -1.84 -15.08 -18.64
CA LYS A 66 -2.65 -15.48 -17.47
C LYS A 66 -1.86 -15.39 -16.16
N VAL A 67 -0.60 -15.83 -16.16
CA VAL A 67 0.27 -15.75 -14.98
C VAL A 67 0.54 -14.29 -14.60
N LEU A 68 0.84 -13.42 -15.57
CA LEU A 68 1.08 -12.00 -15.32
C LEU A 68 -0.18 -11.29 -14.79
N CYS A 69 -1.35 -11.56 -15.37
CA CYS A 69 -2.63 -11.04 -14.88
C CYS A 69 -2.90 -11.50 -13.43
N GLY A 70 -2.69 -12.78 -13.12
CA GLY A 70 -2.87 -13.30 -11.76
C GLY A 70 -2.00 -12.58 -10.73
N LYS A 71 -0.72 -12.34 -11.04
CA LYS A 71 0.18 -11.56 -10.18
C LYS A 71 -0.30 -10.12 -9.97
N ILE A 72 -0.81 -9.48 -11.02
CA ILE A 72 -1.36 -8.12 -10.94
C ILE A 72 -2.59 -8.10 -10.03
N ASP A 73 -3.49 -9.06 -10.18
CA ASP A 73 -4.71 -9.16 -9.38
C ASP A 73 -4.41 -9.39 -7.90
N GLU A 74 -3.46 -10.29 -7.58
CA GLU A 74 -2.99 -10.53 -6.22
C GLU A 74 -2.45 -9.25 -5.56
N LYS A 75 -1.68 -8.45 -6.32
CA LYS A 75 -1.13 -7.19 -5.82
C LYS A 75 -2.20 -6.13 -5.60
N TYR A 76 -3.22 -6.06 -6.45
CA TYR A 76 -4.37 -5.20 -6.21
C TYR A 76 -5.16 -5.57 -4.95
N GLN A 77 -5.36 -6.88 -4.71
CA GLN A 77 -5.98 -7.35 -3.46
C GLN A 77 -5.16 -6.99 -2.22
N GLU A 78 -3.83 -7.05 -2.32
CA GLU A 78 -2.92 -6.64 -1.25
C GLU A 78 -3.03 -5.13 -0.97
N ILE A 79 -3.07 -4.30 -2.02
CA ILE A 79 -3.29 -2.85 -1.91
C ILE A 79 -4.64 -2.54 -1.25
N GLU A 80 -5.72 -3.24 -1.64
CA GLU A 80 -7.05 -3.04 -1.06
C GLU A 80 -7.05 -3.28 0.46
N LYS A 81 -6.42 -4.37 0.90
CA LYS A 81 -6.26 -4.68 2.34
C LYS A 81 -5.47 -3.59 3.08
N LEU A 82 -4.39 -3.10 2.49
CA LEU A 82 -3.58 -2.01 3.06
C LEU A 82 -4.35 -0.68 3.13
N GLN A 83 -5.18 -0.39 2.12
CA GLN A 83 -6.05 0.80 2.12
C GLN A 83 -7.10 0.71 3.24
N GLN A 84 -7.74 -0.45 3.42
CA GLN A 84 -8.66 -0.69 4.54
C GLN A 84 -7.99 -0.50 5.90
N GLN A 85 -6.75 -0.98 6.07
CA GLN A 85 -5.97 -0.74 7.29
C GLN A 85 -5.69 0.75 7.51
N LEU A 86 -5.37 1.49 6.45
CA LEU A 86 -5.13 2.93 6.52
C LEU A 86 -6.39 3.69 6.95
N ASP A 87 -7.55 3.32 6.44
CA ASP A 87 -8.82 3.95 6.78
C ASP A 87 -9.27 3.59 8.21
N ALA A 88 -8.99 2.37 8.66
CA ALA A 88 -9.20 1.97 10.05
C ALA A 88 -8.32 2.77 11.04
N LEU A 89 -7.12 3.20 10.63
CA LEU A 89 -6.27 4.09 11.44
C LEU A 89 -6.82 5.52 11.49
N LYS A 90 -7.40 6.03 10.41
CA LYS A 90 -8.02 7.37 10.38
C LYS A 90 -9.30 7.45 11.20
N ASN A 91 -10.07 6.36 11.25
CA ASN A 91 -11.35 6.29 11.96
C ASN A 91 -11.21 5.96 13.46
N LYS A 92 -9.98 5.93 14.00
CA LYS A 92 -9.70 5.74 15.44
C LYS A 92 -9.62 7.05 16.24
N ASP A 93 -9.64 8.20 15.54
CA ASP A 93 -9.81 9.54 16.11
C ASP A 93 -11.30 9.89 16.26
#